data_AF-N1QWL4-F1
#
_entry.id   AF-N1QWL4-F1
#
_cell.length_a   1.000
_cell.length_b   1.000
_cell.length_c   1.000
_cell.angle_alpha   90.00
_cell.angle_beta   90.00
_cell.angle_gamma   90.00
#
_symmetry.space_group_name_H-M   'P 1'
#
loop_
_entity.id
_entity.type
_entity.pdbx_description
1 polymer ?
#
loop_
_entity_poly.entity_id
_entity_poly.type
_entity_poly.pdbx_seq_one_letter_code
_entity_poly.pdbx_strand_id
1 'polypeptide(L)'
;MKHLAVAIGCGVLADGAVILDTSKAEEQQLKSFAHLVFPNSSKSVDVKESQQKDGQPERGLITSITHGVMSEDDYFNCIERGLAASARISDFMRTTLQKHTPDYL
;
A
#
# COMPACT_ATOMS: atom_id res chain seq x y z
N MET A 1 11.04 -13.21 -6.19
CA MET A 1 10.53 -12.00 -5.49
C MET A 1 9.98 -12.42 -4.13
N LYS A 2 10.34 -11.71 -3.05
CA LYS A 2 9.89 -12.06 -1.69
C LYS A 2 8.42 -11.65 -1.46
N HIS A 3 8.06 -10.42 -1.85
CA HIS A 3 6.70 -9.88 -1.75
C HIS A 3 6.39 -8.97 -2.95
N LEU A 4 5.12 -8.78 -3.27
CA LEU A 4 4.69 -7.74 -4.23
C LEU A 4 4.74 -6.39 -3.51
N ALA A 5 5.33 -5.37 -4.12
CA ALA A 5 5.29 -4.01 -3.59
C ALA A 5 4.13 -3.25 -4.23
N VAL A 6 3.22 -2.72 -3.43
CA VAL A 6 2.07 -1.93 -3.90
C VAL A 6 2.24 -0.50 -3.44
N ALA A 7 2.43 0.42 -4.40
CA ALA A 7 2.58 1.84 -4.14
C ALA A 7 1.26 2.58 -4.37
N ILE A 8 0.91 3.49 -3.47
CA ILE A 8 -0.28 4.35 -3.56
C ILE A 8 0.11 5.78 -3.19
N GLY A 9 -0.29 6.74 -4.03
CA GLY A 9 -0.26 8.17 -3.69
C GLY A 9 -1.43 8.52 -2.78
N CYS A 10 -1.16 9.21 -1.68
CA CYS A 10 -2.15 9.67 -0.72
C CYS A 10 -2.09 11.19 -0.61
N GLY A 11 -3.21 11.88 -0.79
CA GLY A 11 -3.32 13.33 -0.68
C GLY A 11 -4.17 13.75 0.52
N VAL A 12 -3.80 14.87 1.14
CA VAL A 12 -4.55 15.48 2.24
C VAL A 12 -5.10 16.83 1.78
N LEU A 13 -6.42 16.95 1.81
CA LEU A 13 -7.16 18.16 1.50
C LEU A 13 -7.02 19.19 2.63
N ALA A 14 -7.41 20.44 2.34
CA ALA A 14 -7.28 21.54 3.30
C ALA A 14 -8.11 21.32 4.59
N ASP A 15 -9.18 20.54 4.51
CA ASP A 15 -10.05 20.16 5.62
C ASP A 15 -9.57 18.90 6.38
N GLY A 16 -8.44 18.30 5.98
CA GLY A 16 -7.91 17.06 6.54
C GLY A 16 -8.50 15.79 5.94
N ALA A 17 -9.39 15.88 4.95
CA ALA A 17 -9.88 14.71 4.25
C ALA A 17 -8.79 14.09 3.37
N VAL A 18 -8.73 12.76 3.38
CA VAL A 18 -7.73 11.99 2.62
C VAL A 18 -8.31 11.47 1.31
N ILE A 19 -7.58 11.69 0.23
CA ILE A 19 -7.82 11.13 -1.10
C ILE A 19 -6.67 10.19 -1.50
N LEU A 20 -6.96 9.21 -2.34
CA LEU A 20 -6.01 8.18 -2.77
C LEU A 20 -5.86 8.19 -4.29
N ASP A 21 -4.71 7.74 -4.78
CA ASP A 21 -4.34 7.69 -6.19
C ASP A 21 -4.41 9.08 -6.86
N THR A 22 -3.73 10.04 -6.21
CA THR A 22 -3.74 11.44 -6.63
C THR A 22 -3.18 11.64 -8.03
N SER A 23 -3.90 12.40 -8.84
CA SER A 23 -3.41 12.93 -10.11
C SER A 23 -2.46 14.10 -9.89
N LYS A 24 -1.66 14.40 -10.92
CA LYS A 24 -0.75 15.56 -10.92
C LYS A 24 -1.46 16.89 -10.67
N ALA A 25 -2.72 17.02 -11.09
CA ALA A 25 -3.50 18.24 -10.86
C ALA A 25 -3.92 18.37 -9.38
N GLU A 26 -4.25 17.26 -8.73
CA GLU A 26 -4.59 17.24 -7.31
C GLU A 26 -3.35 17.51 -6.45
N GLU A 27 -2.20 16.91 -6.76
CA GLU A 27 -0.94 17.15 -6.04
C GLU A 27 -0.52 18.63 -5.98
N GLN A 28 -0.91 19.43 -6.97
CA GLN A 28 -0.63 20.88 -6.98
C GLN A 28 -1.52 21.70 -6.05
N GLN A 29 -2.70 21.18 -5.69
CA GLN A 29 -3.70 21.87 -4.89
C GLN A 29 -3.78 21.36 -3.45
N LEU A 30 -3.23 20.17 -3.19
CA LEU A 30 -3.24 19.55 -1.89
C LEU A 30 -2.30 20.25 -0.90
N LYS A 31 -2.69 20.22 0.38
CA LYS A 31 -1.87 20.74 1.49
C LYS A 31 -0.58 19.92 1.63
N SER A 32 -0.71 18.61 1.49
CA SER A 32 0.37 17.64 1.58
C SER A 32 -0.04 16.34 0.89
N PHE A 33 0.95 15.54 0.53
CA PHE A 33 0.74 14.22 -0.03
C PHE A 33 1.88 13.27 0.31
N ALA A 34 1.65 11.97 0.25
CA ALA A 34 2.61 10.92 0.53
C ALA A 34 2.54 9.82 -0.53
N HIS A 35 3.70 9.34 -0.97
CA HIS A 35 3.78 8.08 -1.67
C HIS A 35 4.07 6.98 -0.65
N LEU A 36 3.16 6.03 -0.54
CA LEU A 36 3.20 4.94 0.43
C LEU A 36 3.43 3.63 -0.31
N VAL A 37 4.40 2.83 0.14
CA VAL A 37 4.67 1.52 -0.46
C VAL A 37 4.40 0.45 0.57
N PHE A 38 3.44 -0.43 0.27
CA PHE A 38 3.03 -1.51 1.15
C PHE A 38 3.59 -2.86 0.66
N PRO A 39 4.04 -3.74 1.58
CA PRO A 39 4.34 -5.12 1.26
C PRO A 39 3.03 -5.89 1.10
N ASN A 40 2.94 -6.70 0.04
CA ASN A 40 1.86 -7.64 -0.18
C ASN A 40 2.43 -9.05 -0.16
N SER A 41 2.51 -9.64 1.04
CA SER A 41 2.80 -11.06 1.21
C SER A 41 1.66 -11.91 0.66
N SER A 42 1.99 -13.04 0.02
CA SER A 42 0.99 -14.06 -0.32
C SER A 42 0.10 -14.35 0.89
N LYS A 43 -1.22 -14.32 0.71
CA LYS A 43 -2.15 -15.00 1.62
C LYS A 43 -1.68 -16.46 1.64
N SER A 44 -0.85 -16.82 2.62
CA SER A 44 -0.41 -18.20 2.78
C SER A 44 -1.68 -18.99 3.04
N VAL A 45 -1.95 -19.95 2.16
CA VAL A 45 -2.93 -21.02 2.37
C VAL A 45 -2.72 -21.56 3.78
N ASP A 46 -3.82 -21.72 4.53
CA ASP A 46 -3.89 -22.24 5.90
C ASP A 46 -2.64 -22.96 6.41
N VAL A 47 -2.02 -22.42 7.46
CA VAL A 47 -1.21 -23.21 8.38
C VAL A 47 -1.60 -22.84 9.80
N LYS A 48 -2.55 -23.61 10.34
CA LYS A 48 -2.51 -23.97 11.76
C LYS A 48 -1.12 -24.56 12.03
N GLU A 49 -0.50 -24.16 13.13
CA GLU A 49 0.81 -24.60 13.65
C GLU A 49 2.05 -23.93 13.06
N SER A 50 2.50 -22.85 13.70
CA SER A 50 3.77 -22.89 14.46
C SER A 50 3.95 -21.57 15.22
N GLN A 51 3.79 -21.61 16.54
CA GLN A 51 4.28 -20.54 17.39
C GLN A 51 5.82 -20.54 17.38
N GLN A 52 6.39 -19.33 17.35
CA GLN A 52 7.78 -18.94 17.68
C GLN A 52 8.91 -19.27 16.69
N LYS A 53 9.29 -18.28 15.87
CA LYS A 53 10.57 -17.53 15.95
C LYS A 53 10.67 -16.48 14.82
N ASP A 54 10.77 -15.21 15.23
CA ASP A 54 11.44 -14.11 14.50
C ASP A 54 11.00 -13.74 13.06
N GLY A 55 9.73 -13.95 12.72
CA GLY A 55 9.21 -13.57 11.40
C GLY A 55 7.73 -13.26 11.48
N GLN A 56 7.38 -12.08 12.01
CA GLN A 56 6.04 -11.58 11.72
C GLN A 56 5.90 -11.48 10.19
N PRO A 57 4.75 -11.87 9.60
CA PRO A 57 4.47 -11.50 8.21
C PRO A 57 4.72 -9.99 8.11
N GLU A 58 5.43 -9.53 7.08
CA GLU A 58 5.72 -8.11 6.84
C GLU A 58 4.39 -7.32 6.79
N ARG A 59 3.87 -6.97 7.97
CA ARG A 59 2.64 -6.22 8.20
C ARG A 59 3.11 -4.81 8.40
N GLY A 60 3.15 -4.02 7.34
CA GLY A 60 3.67 -2.67 7.50
C GLY A 60 3.71 -1.86 6.22
N LEU A 61 4.58 -0.88 6.26
CA LEU A 61 4.89 0.05 5.20
C LEU A 61 6.37 -0.20 4.86
N ILE A 62 6.67 -0.55 3.61
CA ILE A 62 8.05 -0.74 3.13
C ILE A 62 8.80 0.58 3.24
N THR A 63 8.19 1.64 2.70
CA THR A 63 8.73 2.99 2.73
C THR A 63 7.64 4.01 2.45
N SER A 64 7.92 5.26 2.79
CA SER A 64 7.12 6.40 2.41
C SER A 64 7.98 7.61 2.12
N ILE A 65 7.50 8.45 1.22
CA ILE A 65 8.00 9.80 1.03
C ILE A 65 6.85 10.78 1.12
N THR A 66 6.96 11.76 2.01
CA THR A 66 5.96 12.81 2.22
C THR A 66 6.42 14.11 1.56
N HIS A 67 5.46 14.86 1.02
CA HIS A 67 5.65 16.16 0.39
C HIS A 67 4.70 17.19 1.02
N GLY A 68 5.17 18.43 1.12
CA GLY A 68 4.41 19.50 1.79
C GLY A 68 4.44 19.37 3.32
N VAL A 69 3.46 19.98 3.98
CA VAL A 69 3.35 19.99 5.45
C VAL A 69 2.35 18.92 5.90
N MET A 70 2.88 17.74 6.19
CA MET A 70 2.11 16.59 6.68
C MET A 70 2.15 16.56 8.21
N SER A 71 0.99 16.58 8.85
CA SER A 71 0.90 16.27 10.29
C SER A 71 1.00 14.76 10.53
N GLU A 72 1.35 14.35 11.73
CA GLU A 72 1.43 12.93 12.09
C GLU A 72 0.05 12.25 11.98
N ASP A 73 -1.02 12.92 12.40
CA ASP A 73 -2.39 12.42 12.29
C ASP A 73 -2.81 12.23 10.81
N ASP A 74 -2.51 13.23 9.97
CA ASP A 74 -2.77 13.15 8.53
C ASP A 74 -2.00 11.99 7.89
N TYR A 75 -0.74 11.79 8.30
CA TYR A 75 0.11 10.71 7.82
C TYR A 75 -0.43 9.33 8.20
N PHE A 76 -0.86 9.12 9.45
CA PHE A 76 -1.45 7.86 9.88
C PHE A 76 -2.79 7.58 9.19
N ASN A 77 -3.64 8.59 8.99
CA ASN A 77 -4.88 8.45 8.22
C ASN A 77 -4.59 8.05 6.76
N CYS A 78 -3.53 8.62 6.18
CA CYS A 78 -3.02 8.22 4.86
C CYS A 78 -2.56 6.76 4.82
N ILE A 79 -1.82 6.29 5.83
CA ILE A 79 -1.41 4.89 5.94
C ILE A 79 -2.62 3.96 6.04
N GLU A 80 -3.57 4.26 6.91
CA GLU A 80 -4.73 3.41 7.14
C GLU A 80 -5.56 3.23 5.87
N ARG A 81 -5.88 4.34 5.20
CA ARG A 81 -6.64 4.34 3.95
C ARG A 81 -5.84 3.72 2.80
N GLY A 82 -4.56 4.05 2.70
CA GLY A 82 -3.64 3.48 1.70
C GLY A 82 -3.52 1.96 1.84
N LEU A 83 -3.36 1.45 3.06
CA LEU A 83 -3.28 0.02 3.33
C LEU A 83 -4.58 -0.69 2.90
N ALA A 84 -5.74 -0.15 3.24
CA ALA A 84 -7.03 -0.71 2.84
C ALA A 84 -7.19 -0.75 1.30
N ALA A 85 -6.74 0.28 0.59
CA ALA A 85 -6.78 0.32 -0.87
C ALA A 85 -5.74 -0.61 -1.52
N SER A 86 -4.57 -0.79 -0.89
CA SER A 86 -3.49 -1.66 -1.40
C SER A 86 -3.93 -3.12 -1.54
N ALA A 87 -4.85 -3.59 -0.70
CA ALA A 87 -5.43 -4.93 -0.79
C ALA A 87 -6.18 -5.14 -2.12
N ARG A 88 -6.88 -4.12 -2.63
CA ARG A 88 -7.61 -4.19 -3.90
C ARG A 88 -6.65 -4.29 -5.09
N ILE A 89 -5.59 -3.47 -5.09
CA ILE A 89 -4.55 -3.51 -6.13
C ILE A 89 -3.82 -4.85 -6.12
N SER A 90 -3.55 -5.37 -4.92
CA SER A 90 -2.94 -6.67 -4.69
C SER A 90 -3.74 -7.83 -5.30
N ASP A 91 -5.04 -7.88 -5.03
CA ASP A 91 -5.93 -8.91 -5.55
C ASP A 91 -6.07 -8.81 -7.09
N PHE A 92 -6.12 -7.58 -7.63
CA PHE A 92 -6.09 -7.34 -9.08
C PHE A 92 -4.80 -7.83 -9.73
N MET A 93 -3.63 -7.47 -9.19
CA MET A 93 -2.34 -7.88 -9.74
C MET A 93 -2.19 -9.40 -9.72
N ARG A 94 -2.59 -10.09 -8.65
CA ARG A 94 -2.58 -11.57 -8.62
C ARG A 94 -3.46 -12.17 -9.71
N THR A 95 -4.71 -11.71 -9.81
CA THR A 95 -5.68 -12.28 -10.75
C THR A 95 -5.27 -12.07 -12.20
N THR A 96 -4.72 -10.89 -12.53
CA THR A 96 -4.40 -10.51 -13.90
C THR A 96 -3.03 -11.03 -14.33
N LEU A 97 -2.00 -10.97 -13.48
CA LEU A 97 -0.65 -11.42 -13.83
C LEU A 97 -0.52 -12.95 -13.83
N GLN A 98 -1.25 -13.67 -12.95
CA GLN A 98 -1.28 -15.14 -12.99
C GLN A 98 -1.88 -15.65 -14.31
N LYS A 99 -2.84 -14.94 -14.91
CA LYS A 99 -3.42 -15.30 -16.22
C LYS A 99 -2.46 -15.14 -17.41
N HIS A 100 -1.37 -14.38 -17.26
CA HIS A 100 -0.44 -14.07 -18.35
C HIS A 100 0.94 -14.73 -18.19
N THR A 101 1.12 -15.60 -17.19
CA THR A 101 2.35 -16.39 -17.10
C THR A 101 2.20 -17.57 -18.06
N PRO A 102 2.98 -17.65 -19.16
CA PRO A 102 2.92 -18.82 -20.03
C PRO A 102 3.38 -20.04 -19.23
N ASP A 103 2.65 -21.14 -19.31
CA ASP A 103 3.13 -22.45 -18.89
C ASP A 103 4.33 -22.81 -19.76
N TYR A 104 5.53 -22.38 -19.38
CA TYR A 104 6.77 -22.98 -19.88
C TYR A 104 6.97 -24.29 -19.11
N LEU A 105 6.29 -25.34 -19.60
CA LEU A 105 6.65 -26.74 -19.43
C LEU A 105 7.13 -27.29 -20.76
#